data_AF-A0A925TW90-F1
#
_entry.id   AF-A0A925TW90-F1
#
_cell.length_a   1.000
_cell.length_b   1.000
_cell.length_c   1.000
_cell.angle_alpha   90.00
_cell.angle_beta   90.00
_cell.angle_gamma   90.00
#
_symmetry.space_group_name_H-M   'P 1'
#
loop_
_entity.id
_entity.type
_entity.pdbx_description
1 polymer ?
#
loop_
_entity_poly.entity_id
_entity_poly.type
_entity_poly.pdbx_seq_one_letter_code
_entity_poly.pdbx_strand_id
1 'polypeptide(L)' 'MVKRTTHKSKSGNKLYGLRDDAGQFTDIQSYKKAHGQDVKRKSKEEIAAKKKNK' A
#
# COMPACT_ATOMS: atom_id res chain seq x y z
N MET A 1 1.10 -6.17 15.10
CA MET A 1 1.21 -6.40 13.66
C MET A 1 0.20 -5.54 12.91
N VAL A 2 0.72 -4.66 12.05
CA VAL A 2 -0.09 -3.76 11.23
C VAL A 2 -0.90 -4.56 10.20
N LYS A 3 -2.23 -4.53 10.30
CA LYS A 3 -3.14 -5.26 9.39
C LYS A 3 -3.68 -4.32 8.31
N ARG A 4 -3.62 -4.77 7.06
CA ARG A 4 -4.17 -4.05 5.89
C ARG A 4 -5.54 -4.61 5.55
N THR A 5 -6.55 -3.77 5.59
CA THR A 5 -7.93 -4.14 5.21
C THR A 5 -8.38 -3.34 4.00
N THR A 6 -9.17 -3.97 3.15
CA THR A 6 -9.80 -3.29 2.01
C THR A 6 -11.23 -2.91 2.36
N HIS A 7 -11.60 -1.67 2.10
CA HIS A 7 -12.95 -1.15 2.31
C HIS A 7 -13.46 -0.42 1.07
N LYS A 8 -14.73 -0.03 1.10
CA LYS A 8 -15.36 0.82 0.09
C LYS A 8 -15.76 2.15 0.73
N SER A 9 -15.47 3.26 0.05
CA SER A 9 -16.00 4.56 0.46
C SER A 9 -17.51 4.61 0.20
N LYS A 10 -18.19 5.61 0.80
CA LYS A 10 -19.60 5.88 0.52
C LYS A 10 -19.90 6.07 -0.98
N SER A 11 -18.91 6.55 -1.74
CA SER A 11 -18.97 6.75 -3.19
C SER A 11 -18.51 5.53 -4.01
N GLY A 12 -18.26 4.37 -3.38
CA GLY A 12 -17.88 3.12 -4.05
C GLY A 12 -16.37 2.94 -4.35
N ASN A 13 -15.53 3.92 -3.99
CA ASN A 13 -14.09 3.83 -4.23
C ASN A 13 -13.44 2.81 -3.32
N LYS A 14 -12.54 1.99 -3.88
CA LYS A 14 -11.77 1.00 -3.11
C LYS A 14 -10.72 1.73 -2.26
N LEU A 15 -10.75 1.51 -0.96
CA LEU A 15 -9.84 2.09 0.01
C LEU A 15 -8.99 0.99 0.66
N TYR A 16 -7.75 1.33 1.00
CA TYR A 16 -6.89 0.56 1.89
C TYR A 16 -6.87 1.25 3.25
N GLY A 17 -7.31 0.54 4.27
CA GLY A 17 -7.17 0.93 5.66
C GLY A 17 -5.98 0.22 6.30
N LEU A 18 -5.15 0.99 6.99
CA LEU A 18 -4.12 0.48 7.89
C LEU A 18 -4.69 0.46 9.29
N ARG A 19 -4.61 -0.70 9.97
CA ARG A 19 -5.07 -0.84 11.35
C ARG A 19 -3.90 -1.12 12.29
N ASP A 20 -3.95 -0.49 13.45
CA ASP A 20 -3.10 -0.86 14.57
C ASP A 20 -3.54 -2.18 15.22
N ASP A 21 -2.77 -2.64 16.20
CA ASP A 21 -3.10 -3.86 16.95
C ASP A 21 -4.38 -3.74 17.78
N ALA A 22 -4.78 -2.52 18.15
CA ALA A 22 -6.04 -2.24 18.85
C ALA A 22 -7.25 -2.27 17.89
N GLY A 23 -7.03 -2.38 16.58
CA GLY A 23 -8.07 -2.43 15.55
C GLY A 23 -8.57 -1.05 15.10
N GLN A 24 -7.96 0.03 15.57
CA GLN A 24 -8.24 1.39 15.11
C GLN A 24 -7.58 1.67 13.77
N PHE A 25 -8.22 2.52 12.96
CA PHE A 25 -7.65 2.96 11.69
C PHE A 25 -6.57 4.00 11.95
N THR A 26 -5.33 3.69 11.61
CA THR A 26 -4.22 4.65 11.69
C THR A 26 -4.10 5.47 10.41
N ASP A 27 -4.47 4.90 9.27
CA ASP A 27 -4.43 5.58 7.97
C ASP A 27 -5.45 4.97 7.00
N ILE A 28 -5.99 5.80 6.10
CA ILE A 28 -6.92 5.37 5.06
C ILE A 28 -6.55 6.02 3.71
N GLN A 29 -6.23 5.19 2.73
CA GLN A 29 -5.80 5.63 1.41
C GLN A 29 -6.69 5.06 0.31
N SER A 30 -6.69 5.72 -0.86
CA SER A 30 -7.31 5.15 -2.04
C SER A 30 -6.45 4.02 -2.63
N TYR A 31 -7.09 2.94 -3.06
CA TYR A 31 -6.43 1.74 -3.60
C TYR A 31 -5.42 2.08 -4.71
N LYS A 32 -5.84 2.96 -5.62
CA LYS A 32 -5.04 3.40 -6.77
C LYS A 32 -3.70 4.00 -6.35
N LYS A 33 -3.69 4.84 -5.30
CA LYS A 33 -2.47 5.50 -4.82
C LYS A 33 -1.54 4.50 -4.14
N ALA A 34 -2.07 3.71 -3.20
CA ALA A 34 -1.26 2.74 -2.45
C ALA A 34 -0.63 1.69 -3.37
N HIS A 35 -1.43 1.09 -4.27
CA HIS A 35 -0.94 0.07 -5.19
C HIS A 35 0.10 0.64 -6.17
N GLY A 36 -0.13 1.85 -6.70
CA GLY A 36 0.84 2.50 -7.58
C GLY A 36 2.18 2.79 -6.90
N GLN A 37 2.19 3.12 -5.60
CA GLN A 37 3.42 3.32 -4.84
C GLN A 37 4.16 1.99 -4.59
N ASP A 38 3.43 0.91 -4.29
CA ASP A 38 4.00 -0.42 -4.10
C ASP A 38 4.73 -0.90 -5.35
N VAL A 39 4.08 -0.77 -6.52
CA VAL A 39 4.68 -1.12 -7.82
C VAL A 39 5.94 -0.28 -8.10
N LYS A 40 5.90 1.02 -7.82
CA LYS A 40 7.07 1.90 -8.00
C LYS A 40 8.24 1.53 -7.09
N ARG A 41 7.97 1.16 -5.84
CA ARG A 41 9.02 0.73 -4.90
C ARG A 41 9.69 -0.56 -5.38
N LYS A 42 8.89 -1.57 -5.73
CA LYS A 42 9.41 -2.84 -6.28
C LYS A 42 10.23 -2.62 -7.54
N SER A 43 9.73 -1.81 -8.47
CA SER A 43 10.48 -1.49 -9.70
C SER A 43 11.83 -0.80 -9.41
N LYS A 44 11.88 0.10 -8.43
CA LYS A 44 13.16 0.71 -8.00
C LYS A 44 14.11 -0.30 -7.37
N GLU A 45 13.60 -1.20 -6.54
CA GLU A 45 14.39 -2.28 -5.91
C GLU A 45 14.95 -3.25 -6.96
N GLU A 46 14.14 -3.61 -7.95
CA GLU A 46 14.57 -4.45 -9.08
C GLU A 46 15.66 -3.77 -9.92
N ILE A 47 15.50 -2.47 -10.22
CA ILE A 47 16.52 -1.69 -10.93
C ILE A 47 17.81 -1.58 -10.10
N ALA A 48 17.70 -1.38 -8.79
CA ALA A 48 18.86 -1.28 -7.90
C ALA A 48 19.60 -2.61 -7.78
N ALA A 49 18.87 -3.73 -7.66
CA ALA A 49 19.45 -5.07 -7.65
C ALA A 49 20.14 -5.41 -8.98
N LYS A 50 19.53 -5.05 -10.12
CA LYS A 50 20.13 -5.23 -11.45
C LYS A 50 21.39 -4.39 -11.65
N LYS A 51 21.44 -3.17 -11.09
CA LYS A 51 22.65 -2.33 -11.10
C LYS A 51 23.77 -2.88 -10.22
N LYS A 52 23.45 -3.55 -9.11
CA LYS A 52 24.46 -4.12 -8.20
C LYS A 52 25.13 -5.38 -8.75
N ASN A 53 24.44 -6.11 -9.64
CA ASN A 53 24.94 -7.33 -10.30
C ASN A 53 25.65 -7.08 -11.64
N LYS A 54 25.85 -5.81 -12.05
CA LYS A 54 26.59 -5.43 -13.26
C LYS A 54 27.88 -4.74 -12.87
#